data_AF-A0AAV9QPN1-F1
#
_entry.id   AF-A0AAV9QPN1-F1
#
_cell.length_a   1.000
_cell.length_b   1.000
_cell.length_c   1.000
_cell.angle_alpha   90.00
_cell.angle_beta   90.00
_cell.angle_gamma   90.00
#
_symmetry.space_group_name_H-M   'P 1'
#
loop_
_entity.id
_entity.type
_entity.pdbx_description
1 polymer ?
#
loop_
_entity_poly.entity_id
_entity_poly.type
_entity_poly.pdbx_seq_one_letter_code
_entity_poly.pdbx_strand_id
1 'polypeptide(L)' 'MAELESEDIEMLKELGSLTTANLMEKVKGLQNLAYQLGLEESREMTRGKFLNILERPKK' A
#
# COMPACT_ATOMS: atom_id res chain seq x y z
N MET A 1 -1.07 -8.74 -20.22
CA MET A 1 -1.54 -7.46 -19.66
C MET A 1 -2.53 -7.87 -18.58
N ALA A 2 -2.35 -7.44 -17.33
CA ALA A 2 -3.37 -7.72 -16.31
C ALA A 2 -4.66 -7.02 -16.78
N GLU A 3 -5.73 -7.79 -16.98
CA GLU A 3 -7.04 -7.20 -17.25
C GLU A 3 -7.45 -6.42 -16.01
N LEU A 4 -7.93 -5.19 -16.19
CA LEU A 4 -8.48 -4.41 -15.09
C LEU A 4 -9.73 -5.11 -14.59
N GLU A 5 -9.78 -5.38 -13.29
CA GLU A 5 -10.94 -6.01 -12.69
C GLU A 5 -12.11 -5.02 -12.67
N SER A 6 -13.32 -5.54 -12.50
CA SER A 6 -14.52 -4.68 -12.47
C SER A 6 -14.43 -3.64 -11.34
N GLU A 7 -13.81 -4.02 -10.22
CA GLU A 7 -13.57 -3.16 -9.06
C GLU A 7 -12.58 -2.02 -9.39
N ASP A 8 -11.52 -2.29 -10.18
CA ASP A 8 -10.57 -1.26 -10.61
C ASP A 8 -11.25 -0.17 -11.46
N ILE A 9 -12.16 -0.59 -12.35
CA ILE A 9 -12.92 0.30 -13.22
C ILE A 9 -13.90 1.14 -12.41
N GLU A 10 -14.53 0.56 -11.39
CA GLU A 10 -15.41 1.29 -10.47
C GLU A 10 -14.64 2.33 -9.65
N MET A 11 -13.48 1.96 -9.10
CA MET A 11 -12.61 2.88 -8.37
C MET A 11 -12.15 4.05 -9.26
N LEU A 12 -11.82 3.79 -10.53
CA LEU A 12 -11.44 4.83 -11.49
C LEU A 12 -12.58 5.83 -11.72
N LYS A 13 -13.82 5.33 -11.87
CA LYS A 13 -15.01 6.18 -12.04
C LYS A 13 -15.30 7.00 -10.80
N GLU A 14 -15.16 6.42 -9.61
CA GLU A 14 -15.32 7.14 -8.34
C GLU A 14 -14.33 8.31 -8.26
N LEU A 15 -13.04 8.06 -8.54
CA LEU A 15 -12.00 9.10 -8.53
C LEU A 15 -12.26 10.19 -9.56
N GLY A 16 -12.76 9.83 -10.76
CA GLY A 16 -13.12 10.78 -11.81
C GLY A 16 -14.37 11.62 -11.50
N SER A 17 -15.24 11.15 -10.60
CA SER A 17 -16.44 11.88 -10.16
C SER A 17 -16.17 12.92 -9.07
N LEU A 18 -14.98 12.88 -8.46
CA LEU A 18 -14.60 13.83 -7.40
C LEU A 18 -14.25 15.20 -7.98
N THR A 19 -14.49 16.24 -7.16
CA THR A 19 -13.94 17.57 -7.45
C THR A 19 -12.41 17.54 -7.33
N THR A 20 -11.72 18.44 -8.02
CA THR A 20 -10.25 18.53 -7.97
C THR A 20 -9.72 18.67 -6.54
N ALA A 21 -10.43 19.41 -5.67
CA ALA A 21 -10.05 19.57 -4.26
C ALA A 21 -10.11 18.24 -3.50
N ASN A 22 -11.21 17.49 -3.62
CA ASN A 22 -11.39 16.20 -2.96
C ASN A 22 -10.40 15.15 -3.50
N LEU A 23 -10.10 15.19 -4.80
CA LEU A 23 -9.09 14.32 -5.39
C LEU A 23 -7.70 14.59 -4.79
N MET A 24 -7.32 15.85 -4.63
CA MET A 24 -6.02 16.19 -4.02
C MET A 24 -5.95 15.79 -2.54
N GLU A 25 -7.05 15.88 -1.80
CA GLU A 25 -7.13 15.39 -0.43
C GLU A 25 -6.97 13.87 -0.37
N LYS A 26 -7.64 13.13 -1.25
CA LYS A 26 -7.49 11.67 -1.37
C LYS A 26 -6.04 11.27 -1.69
N VAL A 27 -5.37 11.98 -2.60
CA VAL A 27 -3.95 11.74 -2.93
C VAL A 27 -3.05 11.96 -1.71
N LYS A 28 -3.25 13.04 -0.95
CA LYS A 28 -2.50 13.27 0.30
C LYS A 28 -2.77 12.16 1.33
N GLY A 29 -4.01 11.71 1.43
CA GLY A 29 -4.39 10.57 2.28
C GLY A 29 -3.63 9.30 1.92
N LEU A 30 -3.54 8.97 0.62
CA LEU A 30 -2.79 7.82 0.13
C LEU A 30 -1.28 7.95 0.39
N GLN A 31 -0.71 9.13 0.23
CA GLN A 31 0.71 9.38 0.56
C GLN A 31 0.98 9.18 2.06
N ASN A 32 0.10 9.67 2.92
CA ASN A 32 0.19 9.46 4.37
C ASN A 32 0.06 7.99 4.72
N LEU A 33 -0.89 7.27 4.11
CA LEU A 33 -1.07 5.84 4.31
C LEU A 33 0.18 5.05 3.88
N ALA A 34 0.73 5.35 2.70
CA ALA A 34 1.95 4.71 2.21
C ALA A 34 3.13 4.93 3.18
N TYR A 35 3.23 6.12 3.77
CA TYR A 35 4.25 6.40 4.79
C TYR A 35 4.04 5.56 6.05
N GLN A 36 2.82 5.50 6.60
CA GLN A 36 2.53 4.68 7.79
C GLN A 36 2.80 3.19 7.55
N LEU A 37 2.34 2.65 6.41
CA LEU A 37 2.61 1.27 6.02
C LEU A 37 4.10 0.99 5.88
N GLY A 38 4.88 1.93 5.33
CA GLY A 38 6.34 1.80 5.23
C GLY A 38 7.05 1.74 6.60
N LEU A 39 6.55 2.49 7.59
CA LEU A 39 7.06 2.42 8.96
C LEU A 39 6.75 1.06 9.61
N GLU A 40 5.53 0.56 9.43
CA GLU A 40 5.09 -0.74 9.93
C GLU A 40 5.88 -1.88 9.28
N GLU A 41 6.03 -1.85 7.97
CA GLU A 41 6.82 -2.82 7.20
C GLU A 41 8.27 -2.84 7.69
N SER A 42 8.92 -1.68 7.81
CA SER A 42 10.30 -1.58 8.29
C SER A 42 10.48 -2.17 9.69
N ARG A 43 9.51 -1.90 10.58
CA ARG A 43 9.49 -2.44 11.94
C ARG A 43 9.34 -3.96 11.93
N GLU A 44 8.38 -4.51 11.20
CA GLU A 44 8.15 -5.96 11.15
C GLU A 44 9.29 -6.71 10.44
N MET A 45 9.86 -6.15 9.38
CA MET A 45 11.04 -6.70 8.70
C MET A 45 12.25 -6.76 9.65
N THR A 46 12.47 -5.70 10.44
CA THR A 46 13.54 -5.67 11.44
C THR A 46 13.32 -6.72 12.52
N ARG A 47 12.08 -6.87 13.02
CA ARG A 47 11.72 -7.92 13.99
C ARG A 47 11.96 -9.32 13.41
N GLY A 48 11.50 -9.58 12.19
CA GLY A 48 11.69 -10.87 11.52
C GLY A 48 13.16 -11.24 11.34
N LYS A 49 14.01 -10.25 11.06
CA LYS A 49 15.48 -10.42 11.01
C LYS A 49 16.06 -10.84 12.36
N PHE A 50 15.69 -10.18 13.46
CA PHE A 50 16.19 -10.54 14.80
C PHE A 50 15.68 -11.88 15.31
N LEU A 51 14.50 -12.29 14.84
CA LEU A 51 13.92 -13.61 15.14
C LEU A 51 14.42 -14.72 14.20
N ASN A 52 15.32 -14.40 13.26
CA ASN A 52 15.87 -15.34 12.29
C ASN A 52 14.80 -16.15 11.52
N ILE A 53 13.62 -15.55 11.28
CA ILE A 53 12.47 -16.24 10.66
C ILE A 53 12.83 -16.75 9.25
N LEU A 54 13.67 -16.00 8.53
CA LEU A 54 14.11 -16.33 7.18
C LEU A 54 15.49 -17.00 7.15
N GLU A 55 16.07 -17.35 8.30
CA GLU A 55 17.34 -18.09 8.33
C GLU A 55 17.12 -19.51 7.81
N ARG A 56 17.90 -19.89 6.80
CA ARG A 56 17.84 -21.26 6.26
C ARG A 56 18.38 -22.24 7.30
N PRO A 57 17.76 -23.41 7.46
CA PRO A 57 18.28 -24.43 8.36
C PRO A 57 19.70 -24.79 7.94
N LYS A 58 20.62 -24.74 8.90
CA LYS A 58 22.00 -25.20 8.71
C LYS A 58 22.04 -26.70 9.01
N LYS A 59 21.64 -27.52 8.04
CA LYS A 59 21.97 -28.95 7.91
C LYS A 59 21.36 -29.52 6.63
#